data_AF-A0A2G5RFE3-F1
#
_entry.id   AF-A0A2G5RFE3-F1
#
_cell.length_a   1.000
_cell.length_b   1.000
_cell.length_c   1.000
_cell.angle_alpha   90.00
_cell.angle_beta   90.00
_cell.angle_gamma   90.00
#
_symmetry.space_group_name_H-M   'P 1'
#
loop_
_entity.id
_entity.type
_entity.pdbx_description
1 polymer ?
#
loop_
_entity_poly.entity_id
_entity_poly.type
_entity_poly.pdbx_seq_one_letter_code
_entity_poly.pdbx_strand_id
1 'polypeptide(L)'
;MTQVQAQTWCDRLQAKLMAALDAAWETIATSDDPDLIKRARERAKACGDFAAHARKIAAMSPKPKAARPSNGFPAPFAASESQPQEPPARKLDRLKGGARGRL
;
A
#
# COMPACT_ATOMS: atom_id res chain seq x y z
N MET A 1 13.37 18.45 12.71
CA MET A 1 12.03 18.38 12.12
C MET A 1 11.29 17.24 12.82
N THR A 2 10.20 17.51 13.53
CA THR A 2 9.50 16.45 14.31
C THR A 2 8.65 15.59 13.39
N GLN A 3 8.38 14.34 13.78
CA GLN A 3 7.55 13.39 12.99
C GLN A 3 6.18 13.99 12.60
N VAL A 4 5.59 14.77 13.49
CA VAL A 4 4.32 15.49 13.26
C VAL A 4 4.43 16.51 12.11
N GLN A 5 5.57 17.19 12.00
CA GLN A 5 5.80 18.15 10.90
C GLN A 5 5.97 17.43 9.55
N ALA A 6 6.62 16.26 9.53
CA ALA A 6 6.78 15.47 8.31
C ALA A 6 5.44 14.91 7.79
N GLN A 7 4.56 14.44 8.68
CA GLN A 7 3.21 14.00 8.31
C GLN A 7 2.37 15.16 7.76
N THR A 8 2.35 16.29 8.47
CA THR A 8 1.62 17.49 8.03
C THR A 8 2.10 17.98 6.65
N TRP A 9 3.40 17.87 6.37
CA TRP A 9 3.94 18.19 5.04
C TRP A 9 3.46 17.23 3.96
N CYS A 10 3.45 15.92 4.22
CA CYS A 10 2.92 14.91 3.30
C CYS A 10 1.43 15.16 2.99
N ASP A 11 0.62 15.44 4.02
CA ASP A 11 -0.82 15.67 3.86
C ASP A 11 -1.10 16.92 3.01
N ARG A 12 -0.36 18.02 3.26
CA ARG A 12 -0.45 19.25 2.45
C ARG A 12 -0.01 19.03 1.00
N LEU A 13 1.01 18.21 0.79
CA LEU A 13 1.49 17.87 -0.55
C LEU A 13 0.46 17.03 -1.30
N GLN A 14 -0.12 16.03 -0.63
CA GLN A 14 -1.17 15.19 -1.20
C GLN A 14 -2.38 16.04 -1.62
N ALA A 15 -2.85 16.94 -0.77
CA ALA A 15 -3.95 17.84 -1.10
C ALA A 15 -3.68 18.70 -2.34
N LYS A 16 -2.45 19.22 -2.49
CA LYS A 16 -2.05 20.00 -3.68
C LYS A 16 -2.02 19.15 -4.95
N LEU A 17 -1.54 17.91 -4.87
CA LEU A 17 -1.49 17.00 -6.01
C LEU A 17 -2.89 16.58 -6.45
N MET A 18 -3.79 16.30 -5.50
CA MET A 18 -5.20 16.03 -5.78
C MET A 18 -5.86 17.21 -6.50
N ALA A 19 -5.76 18.42 -5.94
CA ALA A 19 -6.33 19.62 -6.57
C ALA A 19 -5.77 19.89 -7.97
N ALA A 20 -4.49 19.57 -8.22
CA ALA A 20 -3.89 19.72 -9.54
C ALA A 20 -4.40 18.68 -10.55
N LEU A 21 -4.69 17.45 -10.11
CA LEU A 21 -5.32 16.42 -10.93
C LEU A 21 -6.77 16.76 -11.24
N ASP A 22 -7.52 17.27 -10.25
CA ASP A 22 -8.90 17.71 -10.44
C ASP A 22 -8.97 18.85 -11.46
N ALA A 23 -8.09 19.85 -11.34
CA ALA A 23 -8.01 20.94 -12.33
C ALA A 23 -7.62 20.44 -13.74
N ALA A 24 -6.76 19.43 -13.83
CA ALA A 24 -6.41 18.81 -15.10
C ALA A 24 -7.59 18.03 -15.70
N TRP A 25 -8.36 17.33 -14.87
CA TRP A 25 -9.58 16.64 -15.28
C TRP A 25 -10.62 17.62 -15.81
N GLU A 26 -10.90 18.71 -15.08
CA GLU A 26 -11.83 19.76 -15.51
C GLU A 26 -11.42 20.37 -16.85
N THR A 27 -10.12 20.58 -17.07
CA THR A 27 -9.61 21.09 -18.35
C THR A 27 -9.90 20.10 -19.49
N ILE A 28 -9.70 18.80 -19.27
CA ILE A 28 -9.96 17.76 -20.28
C ILE A 28 -11.47 17.59 -20.53
N ALA A 29 -12.30 17.76 -19.50
CA ALA A 29 -13.74 17.60 -19.59
C ALA A 29 -14.43 18.81 -20.26
N THR A 30 -13.87 20.00 -20.13
CA THR A 30 -14.50 21.26 -20.57
C THR A 30 -13.88 21.82 -21.86
N SER A 31 -12.66 21.42 -22.22
CA SER A 31 -11.93 21.98 -23.36
C SER A 31 -11.73 20.95 -24.48
N ASP A 32 -12.10 21.31 -25.69
CA ASP A 32 -11.82 20.56 -26.93
C ASP A 32 -10.51 20.99 -27.62
N ASP A 33 -9.72 21.87 -26.98
CA ASP A 33 -8.43 22.29 -27.52
C ASP A 33 -7.38 21.17 -27.29
N PRO A 34 -6.81 20.58 -28.35
CA PRO A 34 -5.85 19.49 -28.23
C PRO A 34 -4.58 19.89 -27.46
N ASP A 35 -4.18 21.17 -27.46
CA ASP A 35 -2.99 21.63 -26.74
C ASP A 35 -3.26 21.80 -25.25
N LEU A 36 -4.47 22.23 -24.87
CA LEU A 36 -4.88 22.28 -23.46
C LEU A 36 -5.02 20.87 -22.87
N ILE A 37 -5.57 19.92 -23.63
CA ILE A 37 -5.66 18.51 -23.24
C ILE A 37 -4.26 17.91 -23.05
N LYS A 38 -3.32 18.16 -23.97
CA LYS A 38 -1.92 17.70 -23.83
C LYS A 38 -1.28 18.27 -22.57
N ARG A 39 -1.41 19.57 -22.33
CA ARG A 39 -0.87 20.24 -21.14
C ARG A 39 -1.48 19.69 -19.84
N ALA A 40 -2.79 19.42 -19.82
CA ALA A 40 -3.46 18.81 -18.68
C ALA A 40 -2.94 17.39 -18.40
N ARG A 41 -2.72 16.57 -19.45
CA ARG A 41 -2.12 15.24 -19.32
C ARG A 41 -0.67 15.29 -18.82
N GLU A 42 0.15 16.19 -19.36
CA GLU A 42 1.52 16.39 -18.89
C GLU A 42 1.55 16.83 -17.43
N ARG A 43 0.61 17.69 -17.01
CA ARG A 43 0.45 18.08 -15.61
C ARG A 43 0.09 16.90 -14.71
N ALA A 44 -0.81 16.02 -15.16
CA ALA A 44 -1.14 14.80 -14.43
C ALA A 44 0.06 13.84 -14.30
N LYS A 45 0.86 13.71 -15.37
CA LYS A 45 2.10 12.91 -15.37
C LYS A 45 3.12 13.47 -14.38
N ALA A 46 3.37 14.78 -14.42
CA ALA A 46 4.26 15.44 -13.46
C ALA A 46 3.81 15.24 -12.00
N CYS A 47 2.50 15.27 -11.73
CA CYS A 47 1.97 14.96 -10.40
C CYS A 47 2.32 13.54 -9.93
N GLY A 48 2.30 12.56 -10.84
CA GLY A 48 2.75 11.19 -10.57
C GLY A 48 4.23 11.10 -10.20
N ASP A 49 5.09 11.81 -10.94
CA ASP A 49 6.52 11.87 -10.66
C ASP A 49 6.81 12.53 -9.30
N PHE A 50 6.14 13.65 -9.00
CA PHE A 50 6.25 14.30 -7.69
C PHE A 50 5.78 13.38 -6.56
N ALA A 51 4.67 12.65 -6.74
CA ALA A 51 4.20 11.68 -5.75
C ALA A 51 5.22 10.55 -5.51
N ALA A 52 5.87 10.05 -6.57
CA ALA A 52 6.91 9.03 -6.45
C ALA A 52 8.12 9.53 -5.65
N HIS A 53 8.55 10.77 -5.88
CA HIS A 53 9.63 11.41 -5.10
C HIS A 53 9.21 11.66 -3.65
N ALA A 54 7.98 12.11 -3.42
CA ALA A 54 7.42 12.30 -2.09
C ALA A 54 7.41 11.01 -1.29
N ARG A 55 7.05 9.87 -1.90
CA ARG A 55 7.11 8.55 -1.25
C ARG A 55 8.54 8.15 -0.85
N LYS A 56 9.54 8.45 -1.68
CA LYS A 56 10.95 8.22 -1.33
C LYS A 56 11.36 9.08 -0.12
N ILE A 57 10.95 10.35 -0.10
CA ILE A 57 11.21 11.26 1.03
C ILE A 57 10.50 10.78 2.31
N ALA A 58 9.23 10.39 2.21
CA ALA A 58 8.46 9.85 3.33
C ALA A 58 9.07 8.54 3.87
N ALA A 59 9.60 7.67 3.00
CA ALA A 59 10.29 6.44 3.40
C ALA A 59 11.62 6.69 4.13
N MET A 60 12.28 7.83 3.90
CA MET A 60 13.45 8.27 4.68
C MET A 60 13.05 8.81 6.06
N SER A 61 11.78 9.17 6.27
CA SER A 61 11.30 9.61 7.57
C SER A 61 11.20 8.41 8.53
N PRO A 62 11.62 8.54 9.80
CA PRO A 62 11.52 7.47 10.77
C PRO A 62 10.05 7.04 10.90
N LYS A 63 9.77 5.80 10.51
CA LYS A 63 8.44 5.22 10.57
C LYS A 63 8.03 5.11 12.04
N PRO A 64 6.82 5.53 12.45
CA PRO A 64 6.32 5.21 13.79
C PRO A 64 6.43 3.70 13.96
N LYS A 65 7.23 3.28 14.94
CA LYS A 65 7.34 1.88 15.32
C LYS A 65 5.95 1.46 15.75
N ALA A 66 5.26 0.65 14.94
CA ALA A 66 3.99 0.07 15.33
C ALA A 66 4.21 -0.57 16.70
N ALA A 67 3.45 -0.12 17.70
CA ALA A 67 3.47 -0.75 19.00
C ALA A 67 3.15 -2.24 18.75
N ARG A 68 4.16 -3.09 18.96
CA ARG A 68 3.98 -4.54 18.97
C ARG A 68 2.82 -4.78 19.95
N PRO A 69 1.72 -5.45 19.57
CA PRO A 69 0.74 -5.86 20.55
C PRO A 69 1.51 -6.68 21.60
N SER A 70 1.61 -6.14 22.81
CA SER A 70 2.17 -6.85 23.95
C SER A 70 1.36 -8.13 24.08
N ASN A 71 2.04 -9.25 23.91
CA ASN A 71 1.49 -10.60 23.96
C ASN A 71 1.02 -10.94 25.40
N GLY A 72 -0.03 -10.27 25.87
CA GLY A 72 -0.76 -10.64 27.08
C GLY A 72 -1.65 -11.84 26.74
N PHE A 73 -1.36 -12.97 27.37
CA PHE A 73 -2.02 -14.26 27.20
C PHE A 73 -3.57 -14.19 27.21
N PRO A 74 -4.26 -15.12 26.52
CA PRO A 74 -5.71 -15.11 26.39
C PRO A 74 -6.38 -15.69 27.66
N ALA A 75 -7.50 -15.10 28.06
CA ALA A 75 -8.46 -15.72 28.98
C ALA A 75 -9.79 -15.97 28.23
N PRO A 76 -10.51 -17.05 28.56
CA PRO A 76 -11.27 -17.82 27.59
C PRO A 76 -12.78 -17.60 27.66
N PHE A 77 -13.47 -18.11 26.63
CA PHE A 77 -14.93 -18.28 26.49
C PHE A 77 -15.79 -17.04 26.25
N ALA A 78 -16.26 -16.89 25.01
CA ALA A 78 -17.68 -17.01 24.71
C ALA A 78 -17.86 -17.36 23.22
N ALA A 79 -18.63 -18.41 22.97
CA ALA A 79 -18.86 -19.00 21.67
C ALA A 79 -19.56 -18.06 20.69
N SER A 80 -19.06 -18.02 19.46
CA SER A 80 -19.91 -17.81 18.28
C SER A 80 -19.25 -18.53 17.12
N GLU A 81 -19.87 -19.66 16.78
CA GLU A 81 -19.56 -20.48 15.62
C GLU A 81 -19.67 -19.65 14.34
N SER A 82 -18.57 -19.59 13.61
CA SER A 82 -18.54 -19.37 12.16
C SER A 82 -17.17 -19.85 11.68
N GLN A 83 -17.16 -21.02 11.06
CA GLN A 83 -15.95 -21.64 10.48
C GLN A 83 -15.29 -20.72 9.45
N PRO A 84 -13.95 -20.73 9.37
CA PRO A 84 -13.31 -20.77 8.07
C PRO A 84 -12.26 -21.89 7.96
N GLN A 85 -12.50 -22.77 6.99
CA GLN A 85 -11.61 -23.72 6.31
C GLN A 85 -10.11 -23.72 6.71
N GLU A 86 -9.66 -24.89 7.16
CA GLU A 86 -8.25 -25.31 7.12
C GLU A 86 -7.71 -25.33 5.67
N PRO A 87 -6.50 -24.81 5.41
CA PRO A 87 -5.79 -25.06 4.16
C PRO A 87 -5.31 -26.53 4.11
N PRO A 88 -5.46 -27.25 2.99
CA PRO A 88 -5.13 -28.68 2.95
C PRO A 88 -3.63 -28.92 3.08
N ALA A 89 -3.25 -29.72 4.07
CA ALA A 89 -1.90 -30.27 4.22
C ALA A 89 -1.52 -31.11 2.99
N ARG A 90 -0.45 -30.70 2.29
CA ARG A 90 0.08 -31.44 1.14
C ARG A 90 0.65 -32.78 1.61
N LYS A 91 -0.12 -33.86 1.44
CA LYS A 91 0.36 -35.24 1.58
C LYS A 91 1.30 -35.57 0.42
N LEU A 92 2.60 -35.29 0.59
CA LEU A 92 3.62 -35.66 -0.40
C LEU A 92 4.61 -36.74 0.07
N ASP A 93 4.49 -37.30 1.27
CA ASP A 93 5.47 -38.31 1.70
C ASP A 93 4.86 -39.57 2.32
N ARG A 94 3.86 -40.12 1.62
CA ARG A 94 3.44 -41.50 1.81
C ARG A 94 3.62 -42.30 0.53
N LEU A 95 4.81 -42.24 -0.06
CA LEU A 95 5.21 -43.25 -1.03
C LEU A 95 5.85 -44.42 -0.28
N LYS A 96 4.99 -45.40 0.02
CA LYS A 96 5.36 -46.71 0.53
C LYS A 96 5.93 -47.53 -0.63
N GLY A 97 7.25 -47.70 -0.68
CA GLY A 97 7.90 -48.76 -1.47
C GLY A 97 9.25 -48.41 -2.10
N GLY A 98 10.27 -49.23 -1.83
CA GLY A 98 11.53 -49.30 -2.60
C GLY A 98 12.76 -48.83 -1.82
N ALA A 99 13.34 -49.62 -0.91
CA ALA A 99 14.33 -50.65 -1.20
C ALA A 99 15.68 -50.13 -1.78
N ARG A 100 16.72 -50.19 -0.92
CA ARG A 100 18.16 -50.50 -1.18
C ARG A 100 19.16 -49.37 -1.50
N GLY A 101 20.28 -49.42 -0.76
CA GLY A 101 21.63 -48.95 -1.16
C GLY A 101 22.13 -47.75 -0.36
N ARG A 102 23.08 -47.93 0.59
CA ARG A 102 24.54 -47.69 0.45
C ARG A 102 24.85 -46.22 0.09
N LEU A 103 25.62 -45.45 0.86
CA LEU A 103 26.92 -45.68 1.54
C LEU A 103 26.99 -44.93 2.86
#